data_AF-A0A1M5V0W9-F1
#
_entry.id   AF-A0A1M5V0W9-F1
#
_cell.length_a   1.000
_cell.length_b   1.000
_cell.length_c   1.000
_cell.angle_alpha   90.00
_cell.angle_beta   90.00
_cell.angle_gamma   90.00
#
_symmetry.space_group_name_H-M   'P 1'
#
loop_
_entity.id
_entity.type
_entity.pdbx_description
1 polymer ?
#
loop_
_entity_poly.entity_id
_entity_poly.type
_entity_poly.pdbx_seq_one_letter_code
_entity_poly.pdbx_strand_id
1 'polypeptide(L)'
;MKAFIGVDIQECLRRVVEENTLYHKADFEYDIGDLKNAISVLASKNFLWMSRESGTYCFPERDVYLTPSYANNTWLYYRGHPEEIKSFYVEVDDFKDGRVLGSLVALDYLSHCAQVQETMQPVHFAKVTFKDGVRRTFEISEFEKNRDSLRQNYGPYTYEYDSSSDLDSLMYHIRSQRKNNLEPYDFDRYMEEIRLERFARFGYHGSDFVRLSPYDAQKCHAAGLPVFLFPKDEPHRELRDGELRSLRYKSGHLLAIRQQDKPIWDYLNPELPKIASLFTPKELSRLYWCVSNTGKNNDATLEENRNLQELLAKLNIIIGAGEKEAPALELELELEQEQGQEP
;
A
#
# COMPACT_ATOMS: atom_id res chain seq x y z
N MET A 1 -0.78 17.40 16.11
CA MET A 1 -0.64 16.59 14.86
C MET A 1 0.35 15.47 15.12
N LYS A 2 0.03 14.24 14.73
CA LYS A 2 0.91 13.08 14.94
C LYS A 2 2.14 13.22 14.06
N ALA A 3 3.32 13.22 14.67
CA ALA A 3 4.60 13.41 13.99
C ALA A 3 5.53 12.22 14.23
N PHE A 4 6.20 11.78 13.17
CA PHE A 4 7.16 10.69 13.16
C PHE A 4 8.50 11.28 12.76
N ILE A 5 9.40 11.42 13.72
CA ILE A 5 10.63 12.21 13.57
C ILE A 5 11.84 11.30 13.38
N GLY A 6 12.70 11.62 12.43
CA GLY A 6 13.94 10.88 12.17
C GLY A 6 13.70 9.45 11.68
N VAL A 7 12.63 9.26 10.92
CA VAL A 7 12.21 7.95 10.40
C VAL A 7 12.76 7.67 9.01
N ASP A 8 12.77 6.41 8.62
CA ASP A 8 12.90 6.01 7.22
C ASP A 8 11.57 6.32 6.51
N ILE A 9 11.54 7.43 5.76
CA ILE A 9 10.35 7.91 5.06
C ILE A 9 9.87 6.87 4.05
N GLN A 10 10.81 6.22 3.35
CA GLN A 10 10.47 5.24 2.31
C GLN A 10 9.77 4.04 2.94
N GLU A 11 10.30 3.50 4.04
CA GLU A 11 9.70 2.36 4.74
C GLU A 11 8.33 2.71 5.34
N CYS A 12 8.22 3.86 6.01
CA CYS A 12 6.96 4.31 6.59
C CYS A 12 5.87 4.49 5.53
N LEU A 13 6.15 5.24 4.45
CA LEU A 13 5.15 5.47 3.41
C LEU A 13 4.81 4.19 2.66
N ARG A 14 5.76 3.25 2.46
CA ARG A 14 5.47 1.93 1.88
C ARG A 14 4.44 1.17 2.69
N ARG A 15 4.57 1.16 4.02
CA ARG A 15 3.59 0.53 4.91
C ARG A 15 2.21 1.18 4.79
N VAL A 16 2.14 2.50 4.63
CA VAL A 16 0.86 3.19 4.36
C VAL A 16 0.27 2.74 3.02
N VAL A 17 1.09 2.65 1.97
CA VAL A 17 0.65 2.16 0.64
C VAL A 17 0.11 0.74 0.71
N GLU A 18 0.78 -0.17 1.43
CA GLU A 18 0.31 -1.54 1.56
C GLU A 18 -1.06 -1.65 2.25
N GLU A 19 -1.34 -0.80 3.23
CA GLU A 19 -2.62 -0.80 3.94
C GLU A 19 -3.73 -0.01 3.23
N ASN A 20 -3.38 1.10 2.57
CA ASN A 20 -4.34 2.09 2.10
C ASN A 20 -4.55 2.07 0.58
N THR A 21 -3.57 1.61 -0.21
CA THR A 21 -3.61 1.63 -1.67
C THR A 21 -3.87 0.24 -2.25
N LEU A 22 -4.92 0.12 -3.07
CA LEU A 22 -5.33 -1.14 -3.69
C LEU A 22 -4.79 -1.28 -5.11
N TYR A 23 -4.88 -0.20 -5.89
CA TYR A 23 -4.50 -0.16 -7.29
C TYR A 23 -3.33 0.81 -7.48
N HIS A 24 -2.56 0.59 -8.53
CA HIS A 24 -1.45 1.47 -8.90
C HIS A 24 -0.41 1.69 -7.79
N LYS A 25 -0.10 0.64 -6.99
CA LYS A 25 0.99 0.70 -5.99
C LYS A 25 2.35 1.10 -6.59
N ALA A 26 2.55 0.83 -7.88
CA ALA A 26 3.73 1.25 -8.63
C ALA A 26 3.92 2.78 -8.69
N ASP A 27 2.85 3.57 -8.49
CA ASP A 27 2.94 5.05 -8.41
C ASP A 27 3.89 5.49 -7.30
N PHE A 28 3.95 4.73 -6.21
CA PHE A 28 4.82 5.01 -5.07
C PHE A 28 6.32 4.96 -5.42
N GLU A 29 6.73 4.19 -6.44
CA GLU A 29 8.12 4.16 -6.87
C GLU A 29 8.55 5.48 -7.55
N TYR A 30 7.62 6.19 -8.18
CA TYR A 30 7.87 7.55 -8.68
C TYR A 30 7.99 8.55 -7.52
N ASP A 31 7.11 8.46 -6.52
CA ASP A 31 7.18 9.30 -5.32
C ASP A 31 8.53 9.15 -4.61
N ILE A 32 9.04 7.93 -4.48
CA ILE A 32 10.38 7.68 -3.92
C ILE A 32 11.46 8.34 -4.76
N GLY A 33 11.34 8.32 -6.08
CA GLY A 33 12.25 9.01 -6.98
C GLY A 33 12.32 10.51 -6.69
N ASP A 34 11.16 11.15 -6.53
CA ASP A 34 11.05 12.58 -6.22
C ASP A 34 11.64 12.91 -4.84
N LEU A 35 11.34 12.10 -3.82
CA LEU A 35 11.89 12.26 -2.48
C LEU A 35 13.42 12.05 -2.44
N LYS A 36 13.96 11.13 -3.23
CA LYS A 36 15.41 10.98 -3.39
C LYS A 36 16.04 12.18 -4.08
N ASN A 37 15.37 12.79 -5.05
CA ASN A 37 15.90 13.98 -5.73
C ASN A 37 15.94 15.22 -4.81
N ALA A 38 15.19 15.22 -3.70
CA ALA A 38 15.14 16.30 -2.70
C ALA A 38 16.49 16.64 -2.03
N ILE A 39 17.47 15.74 -2.07
CA ILE A 39 18.79 15.94 -1.43
C ILE A 39 19.65 16.94 -2.22
N SER A 40 19.33 17.16 -3.49
CA SER A 40 19.97 18.21 -4.29
C SER A 40 19.71 19.58 -3.67
N VAL A 41 20.74 20.43 -3.57
CA VAL A 41 20.66 21.76 -2.93
C VAL A 41 19.61 22.68 -3.58
N LEU A 42 19.20 22.38 -4.82
CA LEU A 42 18.19 23.13 -5.57
C LEU A 42 16.77 22.54 -5.46
N ALA A 43 16.60 21.34 -4.91
CA ALA A 43 15.32 20.66 -4.87
C ALA A 43 14.50 21.03 -3.63
N SER A 44 13.17 20.95 -3.71
CA SER A 44 12.32 21.08 -2.53
C SER A 44 12.65 19.97 -1.54
N LYS A 45 12.76 20.32 -0.26
CA LYS A 45 12.90 19.37 0.85
C LYS A 45 11.57 19.05 1.53
N ASN A 46 10.52 19.79 1.17
CA ASN A 46 9.22 19.71 1.81
C ASN A 46 8.18 19.29 0.77
N PHE A 47 7.44 18.23 1.09
CA PHE A 47 6.46 17.63 0.21
C PHE A 47 5.14 17.43 0.94
N LEU A 48 4.07 17.40 0.15
CA LEU A 48 2.78 16.88 0.55
C LEU A 48 2.57 15.57 -0.19
N TRP A 49 2.33 14.51 0.57
CA TRP A 49 2.14 13.18 0.04
C TRP A 49 0.75 12.67 0.44
N MET A 50 0.08 11.98 -0.48
CA MET A 50 -1.16 11.27 -0.18
C MET A 50 -1.16 9.86 -0.77
N SER A 51 -1.75 8.93 -0.01
CA SER A 51 -2.18 7.64 -0.49
C SER A 51 -3.71 7.62 -0.60
N ARG A 52 -4.20 7.01 -1.67
CA ARG A 52 -5.60 6.74 -1.96
C ARG A 52 -5.75 5.28 -2.38
N GLU A 53 -6.99 4.81 -2.52
CA GLU A 53 -7.23 3.44 -3.00
C GLU A 53 -6.63 3.19 -4.39
N SER A 54 -6.60 4.22 -5.24
CA SER A 54 -6.14 4.15 -6.63
C SER A 54 -4.81 4.89 -6.87
N GLY A 55 -3.80 4.59 -6.07
CA GLY A 55 -2.43 5.09 -6.24
C GLY A 55 -2.01 6.11 -5.18
N THR A 56 -0.96 6.85 -5.47
CA THR A 56 -0.34 7.83 -4.59
C THR A 56 -0.05 9.13 -5.35
N TYR A 57 0.20 10.20 -4.61
CA TYR A 57 0.74 11.44 -5.15
C TYR A 57 1.75 12.05 -4.20
N CYS A 58 2.90 12.47 -4.72
CA CYS A 58 3.87 13.31 -4.05
C CYS A 58 4.00 14.66 -4.77
N PHE A 59 3.83 15.76 -4.05
CA PHE A 59 4.00 17.10 -4.60
C PHE A 59 4.97 17.93 -3.77
N PRO A 60 5.81 18.78 -4.40
CA PRO A 60 6.46 19.87 -3.67
C PRO A 60 5.40 20.67 -2.90
N GLU A 61 5.61 20.89 -1.61
CA GLU A 61 4.62 21.57 -0.76
C GLU A 61 4.21 22.93 -1.36
N ARG A 62 5.19 23.67 -1.89
CA ARG A 62 4.97 24.98 -2.53
C ARG A 62 3.90 24.93 -3.62
N ASP A 63 3.97 23.92 -4.48
CA ASP A 63 3.14 23.85 -5.69
C ASP A 63 1.67 23.65 -5.32
N VAL A 64 1.38 23.00 -4.18
CA VAL A 64 0.02 22.82 -3.68
C VAL A 64 -0.63 24.15 -3.27
N TYR A 65 0.15 25.16 -2.88
CA TYR A 65 -0.33 26.51 -2.57
C TYR A 65 -0.38 27.45 -3.78
N LEU A 66 -0.07 26.97 -4.99
CA LEU A 66 -0.12 27.75 -6.21
C LEU A 66 -1.31 27.35 -7.07
N THR A 67 -2.27 28.24 -7.29
CA THR A 67 -3.45 27.97 -8.12
C THR A 67 -3.31 28.61 -9.51
N PRO A 68 -3.65 27.94 -10.62
CA PRO A 68 -4.25 26.60 -10.72
C PRO A 68 -3.21 25.52 -11.07
N SER A 69 -2.12 25.38 -10.30
CA SER A 69 -1.10 24.37 -10.59
C SER A 69 -1.68 22.95 -10.60
N TYR A 70 -1.02 22.02 -11.30
CA TYR A 70 -1.38 20.60 -11.27
C TYR A 70 -1.44 20.03 -9.84
N ALA A 71 -0.48 20.40 -8.99
CA ALA A 71 -0.41 19.95 -7.61
C ALA A 71 -1.59 20.49 -6.79
N ASN A 72 -1.92 21.79 -6.92
CA ASN A 72 -3.05 22.40 -6.24
C ASN A 72 -4.39 21.77 -6.65
N ASN A 73 -4.62 21.64 -7.96
CA ASN A 73 -5.85 21.06 -8.49
C ASN A 73 -6.01 19.60 -8.04
N THR A 74 -4.96 18.80 -8.14
CA THR A 74 -4.98 17.38 -7.76
C THR A 74 -5.17 17.23 -6.25
N TRP A 75 -4.45 18.03 -5.45
CA TRP A 75 -4.55 17.99 -3.99
C TRP A 75 -5.95 18.35 -3.49
N LEU A 76 -6.65 19.28 -4.14
CA LEU A 76 -8.01 19.68 -3.75
C LEU A 76 -9.12 18.79 -4.35
N TYR A 77 -8.84 18.06 -5.43
CA TYR A 77 -9.83 17.24 -6.13
C TYR A 77 -10.44 16.15 -5.24
N TYR A 78 -9.63 15.46 -4.44
CA TYR A 78 -10.09 14.32 -3.63
C TYR A 78 -10.81 14.68 -2.33
N ARG A 79 -11.07 15.98 -2.08
CA ARG A 79 -11.81 16.45 -0.89
C ARG A 79 -13.23 15.88 -0.76
N GLY A 80 -13.78 15.31 -1.83
CA GLY A 80 -15.10 14.64 -1.83
C GLY A 80 -15.09 13.23 -1.22
N HIS A 81 -13.91 12.61 -1.10
CA HIS A 81 -13.73 11.26 -0.53
C HIS A 81 -12.58 11.22 0.49
N PRO A 82 -12.56 12.14 1.48
CA PRO A 82 -11.43 12.31 2.39
C PRO A 82 -11.14 11.08 3.25
N GLU A 83 -12.16 10.27 3.54
CA GLU A 83 -12.06 9.05 4.33
C GLU A 83 -11.18 7.96 3.68
N GLU A 84 -10.93 8.07 2.37
CA GLU A 84 -10.06 7.16 1.61
C GLU A 84 -8.60 7.66 1.56
N ILE A 85 -8.37 8.89 1.98
CA ILE A 85 -7.08 9.56 1.86
C ILE A 85 -6.29 9.45 3.16
N LYS A 86 -5.05 8.98 3.06
CA LYS A 86 -4.04 9.15 4.11
C LYS A 86 -3.00 10.12 3.59
N SER A 87 -2.88 11.26 4.27
CA SER A 87 -2.06 12.38 3.80
C SER A 87 -1.02 12.80 4.83
N PHE A 88 0.16 13.18 4.35
CA PHE A 88 1.31 13.52 5.16
C PHE A 88 1.99 14.76 4.61
N TYR A 89 2.45 15.60 5.52
CA TYR A 89 3.56 16.49 5.25
C TYR A 89 4.86 15.71 5.45
N VAL A 90 5.80 15.88 4.52
CA VAL A 90 7.09 15.18 4.48
C VAL A 90 8.20 16.22 4.47
N GLU A 91 9.09 16.18 5.46
CA GLU A 91 10.32 16.97 5.52
C GLU A 91 11.50 16.02 5.36
N VAL A 92 12.22 16.11 4.25
CA VAL A 92 13.39 15.28 3.95
C VAL A 92 14.64 15.91 4.55
N ASP A 93 15.28 15.18 5.46
CA ASP A 93 16.47 15.66 6.16
C ASP A 93 17.76 15.19 5.45
N ASP A 94 17.82 13.91 5.06
CA ASP A 94 19.05 13.29 4.58
C ASP A 94 18.81 12.02 3.75
N PHE A 95 19.86 11.52 3.12
CA PHE A 95 19.89 10.22 2.46
C PHE A 95 21.14 9.44 2.82
N LYS A 96 20.93 8.32 3.51
CA LYS A 96 22.00 7.49 4.04
C LYS A 96 21.68 6.02 3.81
N ASP A 97 22.69 5.27 3.37
CA ASP A 97 22.59 3.82 3.13
C ASP A 97 21.42 3.43 2.20
N GLY A 98 21.13 4.26 1.20
CA GLY A 98 20.03 4.02 0.25
C GLY A 98 18.64 4.39 0.77
N ARG A 99 18.53 4.98 1.97
CA ARG A 99 17.26 5.33 2.63
C ARG A 99 17.07 6.84 2.70
N VAL A 100 15.83 7.28 2.49
CA VAL A 100 15.43 8.68 2.66
C VAL A 100 15.02 8.88 4.12
N LEU A 101 15.78 9.70 4.85
CA LEU A 101 15.53 9.98 6.26
C LEU A 101 14.86 11.34 6.42
N GLY A 102 13.94 11.44 7.38
CA GLY A 102 13.36 12.72 7.75
C GLY A 102 12.16 12.60 8.67
N SER A 103 11.22 13.52 8.50
CA SER A 103 10.04 13.62 9.35
C SER A 103 8.75 13.51 8.54
N LEU A 104 7.78 12.78 9.09
CA LEU A 104 6.42 12.67 8.57
C LEU A 104 5.44 13.29 9.58
N VAL A 105 4.48 14.07 9.10
CA VAL A 105 3.40 14.61 9.93
C VAL A 105 2.08 14.22 9.30
N ALA A 106 1.29 13.39 9.99
CA ALA A 106 -0.04 13.00 9.52
C ALA A 106 -0.96 14.23 9.51
N LEU A 107 -1.62 14.45 8.38
CA LEU A 107 -2.52 15.57 8.17
C LEU A 107 -3.97 15.10 8.25
N ASP A 108 -4.82 15.91 8.89
CA ASP A 108 -6.26 15.87 8.63
C ASP A 108 -6.49 16.45 7.24
N TYR A 109 -6.79 15.58 6.28
CA TYR A 109 -6.82 15.95 4.87
C TYR A 109 -7.88 17.01 4.56
N LEU A 110 -9.07 16.94 5.18
CA LEU A 110 -10.13 17.93 4.97
C LEU A 110 -9.75 19.30 5.54
N SER A 111 -9.29 19.32 6.79
CA SER A 111 -8.86 20.54 7.46
C SER A 111 -7.69 21.18 6.70
N HIS A 112 -6.75 20.37 6.21
CA HIS A 112 -5.65 20.86 5.39
C HIS A 112 -6.11 21.40 4.04
N CYS A 113 -7.05 20.74 3.35
CA CYS A 113 -7.63 21.27 2.11
C CYS A 113 -8.28 22.64 2.33
N ALA A 114 -9.04 22.82 3.42
CA ALA A 114 -9.64 24.11 3.76
C ALA A 114 -8.57 25.20 3.94
N GLN A 115 -7.51 24.90 4.70
CA GLN A 115 -6.38 25.82 4.89
C GLN A 115 -5.70 26.18 3.56
N VAL A 116 -5.49 25.21 2.67
CA VAL A 116 -4.91 25.46 1.33
C VAL A 116 -5.81 26.40 0.52
N GLN A 117 -7.13 26.17 0.51
CA GLN A 117 -8.06 27.03 -0.23
C GLN A 117 -8.09 28.47 0.29
N GLU A 118 -7.92 28.66 1.59
CA GLU A 118 -7.90 29.99 2.22
C GLU A 118 -6.59 30.76 1.94
N THR A 119 -5.48 30.06 1.68
CA THR A 119 -4.14 30.66 1.64
C THR A 119 -3.43 30.56 0.29
N MET A 120 -3.96 29.78 -0.66
CA MET A 120 -3.36 29.61 -1.99
C MET A 120 -3.21 30.94 -2.73
N GLN A 121 -2.14 31.06 -3.50
CA GLN A 121 -1.81 32.23 -4.30
C GLN A 121 -1.94 31.93 -5.80
N PRO A 122 -2.42 32.88 -6.61
CA PRO A 122 -2.48 32.70 -8.05
C PRO A 122 -1.07 32.66 -8.65
N VAL A 123 -0.88 31.80 -9.66
CA VAL A 123 0.29 31.82 -10.54
C VAL A 123 -0.15 31.95 -11.99
N HIS A 124 0.63 32.69 -12.77
CA HIS A 124 0.32 32.97 -14.18
C HIS A 124 1.25 32.26 -15.14
N PHE A 125 2.50 32.02 -14.75
CA PHE A 125 3.52 31.51 -15.65
C PHE A 125 4.27 30.32 -15.08
N ALA A 126 4.65 29.39 -15.95
CA ALA A 126 5.60 28.33 -15.69
C ALA A 126 6.85 28.52 -16.56
N LYS A 127 8.02 28.53 -15.93
CA LYS A 127 9.32 28.53 -16.62
C LYS A 127 9.78 27.09 -16.77
N VAL A 128 9.84 26.60 -18.00
CA VAL A 128 10.19 25.22 -18.34
C VAL A 128 11.61 25.19 -18.89
N THR A 129 12.44 24.29 -18.36
CA THR A 129 13.79 24.01 -18.85
C THR A 129 13.80 22.64 -19.53
N PHE A 130 14.06 22.62 -20.83
CA PHE A 130 14.17 21.39 -21.61
C PHE A 130 15.55 20.74 -21.46
N LYS A 131 15.68 19.48 -21.90
CA LYS A 131 16.93 18.70 -21.78
C LYS A 131 18.13 19.35 -22.48
N ASP A 132 17.90 20.12 -23.54
CA ASP A 132 18.92 20.88 -24.27
C ASP A 132 19.35 22.18 -23.54
N GLY A 133 18.76 22.46 -22.37
CA GLY A 133 19.02 23.65 -21.57
C GLY A 133 18.21 24.88 -21.99
N VAL A 134 17.41 24.78 -23.06
CA VAL A 134 16.54 25.88 -23.50
C VAL A 134 15.46 26.12 -22.45
N ARG A 135 15.30 27.39 -22.07
CA ARG A 135 14.25 27.83 -21.14
C ARG A 135 13.15 28.55 -21.90
N ARG A 136 11.89 28.20 -21.61
CA ARG A 136 10.71 28.88 -22.15
C ARG A 136 9.71 29.17 -21.04
N THR A 137 9.04 30.30 -21.15
CA THR A 137 7.94 30.68 -20.27
C THR A 137 6.63 30.39 -20.97
N PHE A 138 5.71 29.73 -20.26
CA PHE A 138 4.37 29.42 -20.73
C PHE A 138 3.34 30.03 -19.79
N GLU A 139 2.22 30.47 -20.33
CA GLU A 139 1.01 30.71 -19.54
C GLU A 139 0.62 29.41 -18.83
N ILE A 140 0.22 29.50 -17.56
CA ILE A 140 -0.03 28.32 -16.71
C ILE A 140 -1.09 27.41 -17.35
N SER A 141 -2.14 27.99 -17.91
CA SER A 141 -3.23 27.22 -18.52
C SER A 141 -2.79 26.48 -19.78
N GLU A 142 -1.83 27.00 -20.53
CA GLU A 142 -1.25 26.34 -21.69
C GLU A 142 -0.28 25.25 -21.27
N PHE A 143 0.56 25.53 -20.27
CA PHE A 143 1.51 24.57 -19.73
C PHE A 143 0.81 23.33 -19.19
N GLU A 144 -0.18 23.51 -18.31
CA GLU A 144 -0.86 22.38 -17.64
C GLU A 144 -1.65 21.52 -18.62
N LYS A 145 -2.26 22.11 -19.65
CA LYS A 145 -2.96 21.36 -20.71
C LYS A 145 -2.03 20.58 -21.62
N ASN A 146 -0.77 21.01 -21.77
CA ASN A 146 0.15 20.48 -22.76
C ASN A 146 1.31 19.66 -22.16
N ARG A 147 1.31 19.36 -20.85
CA ARG A 147 2.42 18.65 -20.18
C ARG A 147 2.85 17.37 -20.90
N ASP A 148 1.89 16.51 -21.22
CA ASP A 148 2.16 15.22 -21.85
C ASP A 148 2.71 15.42 -23.27
N SER A 149 2.11 16.32 -24.04
CA SER A 149 2.58 16.69 -25.38
C SER A 149 4.00 17.27 -25.36
N LEU A 150 4.30 18.13 -24.37
CA LEU A 150 5.65 18.69 -24.19
C LEU A 150 6.65 17.58 -23.88
N ARG A 151 6.29 16.65 -22.98
CA ARG A 151 7.16 15.52 -22.62
C ARG A 151 7.39 14.58 -23.79
N GLN A 152 6.36 14.31 -24.60
CA GLN A 152 6.44 13.44 -25.77
C GLN A 152 7.31 14.05 -26.88
N ASN A 153 7.15 15.35 -27.16
CA ASN A 153 7.83 16.01 -28.28
C ASN A 153 9.27 16.44 -27.96
N TYR A 154 9.55 16.80 -26.70
CA TYR A 154 10.83 17.38 -26.29
C TYR A 154 11.60 16.55 -25.26
N GLY A 155 11.02 15.42 -24.82
CA GLY A 155 11.59 14.58 -23.76
C GLY A 155 11.37 15.16 -22.36
N PRO A 156 12.05 14.60 -21.34
CA PRO A 156 11.96 15.08 -19.97
C PRO A 156 12.38 16.55 -19.85
N TYR A 157 11.65 17.31 -19.04
CA TYR A 157 11.91 18.72 -18.73
C TYR A 157 11.73 18.97 -17.24
N THR A 158 12.31 20.05 -16.74
CA THR A 158 12.03 20.58 -15.40
C THR A 158 11.23 21.87 -15.53
N TYR A 159 10.52 22.26 -14.47
CA TYR A 159 9.78 23.50 -14.47
C TYR A 159 9.76 24.13 -13.08
N GLU A 160 9.55 25.43 -13.05
CA GLU A 160 9.29 26.22 -11.86
C GLU A 160 8.15 27.20 -12.12
N TYR A 161 7.30 27.42 -11.14
CA TYR A 161 6.23 28.42 -11.23
C TYR A 161 6.76 29.79 -10.84
N ASP A 162 6.36 30.83 -11.58
CA ASP A 162 6.72 32.20 -11.25
C ASP A 162 5.88 32.68 -10.06
N SER A 163 6.45 32.58 -8.88
CA SER A 163 5.80 32.86 -7.59
C SER A 163 6.38 34.09 -6.91
N SER A 164 5.57 34.79 -6.10
CA SER A 164 6.00 35.98 -5.36
C SER A 164 6.83 35.65 -4.11
N SER A 165 7.56 36.65 -3.60
CA SER A 165 8.22 36.59 -2.28
C SER A 165 7.24 36.38 -1.12
N ASP A 166 5.97 36.72 -1.34
CA ASP A 166 4.92 36.53 -0.33
C ASP A 166 4.63 35.04 -0.12
N LEU A 167 4.82 34.19 -1.15
CA LEU A 167 4.68 32.74 -1.00
C LEU A 167 5.75 32.15 -0.09
N ASP A 168 7.00 32.61 -0.19
CA ASP A 168 8.07 32.14 0.71
C ASP A 168 7.75 32.49 2.17
N SER A 169 7.24 33.71 2.39
CA SER A 169 6.81 34.18 3.71
C SER A 169 5.62 33.37 4.24
N LEU A 170 4.63 33.10 3.39
CA LEU A 170 3.50 32.24 3.72
C LEU A 170 3.97 30.83 4.09
N MET A 171 4.88 30.25 3.31
CA MET A 171 5.38 28.90 3.54
C MET A 171 6.17 28.80 4.83
N TYR A 172 6.99 29.80 5.13
CA TYR A 172 7.64 29.91 6.43
C TYR A 172 6.63 29.94 7.59
N HIS A 173 5.57 30.75 7.45
CA HIS A 173 4.53 30.86 8.48
C HIS A 173 3.78 29.54 8.69
N ILE A 174 3.34 28.89 7.62
CA ILE A 174 2.63 27.60 7.67
C ILE A 174 3.49 26.53 8.34
N ARG A 175 4.77 26.43 7.96
CA ARG A 175 5.70 25.47 8.57
C ARG A 175 5.96 25.79 10.04
N SER A 176 6.10 27.06 10.40
CA SER A 176 6.29 27.49 11.78
C SER A 176 5.08 27.13 12.66
N GLN A 177 3.86 27.41 12.20
CA GLN A 177 2.65 26.97 12.90
C GLN A 177 2.57 25.46 13.03
N ARG A 178 2.94 24.72 11.98
CA ARG A 178 2.98 23.25 12.00
C ARG A 178 3.92 22.74 13.09
N LYS A 179 5.14 23.28 13.18
CA LYS A 179 6.16 22.92 14.17
C LYS A 179 5.70 23.13 15.62
N ASN A 180 4.88 24.15 15.89
CA ASN A 180 4.33 24.41 17.22
C ASN A 180 3.27 23.40 17.69
N ASN A 181 2.71 22.62 16.76
CA ASN A 181 1.58 21.71 17.01
C ASN A 181 1.95 20.24 16.77
N LEU A 182 3.24 19.90 16.78
CA LEU A 182 3.73 18.53 16.59
C LEU A 182 3.73 17.75 17.90
N GLU A 183 3.20 16.54 17.85
CA GLU A 183 3.27 15.58 18.94
C GLU A 183 3.99 14.33 18.41
N PRO A 184 5.19 14.02 18.90
CA PRO A 184 5.88 12.78 18.55
C PRO A 184 4.97 11.58 18.82
N TYR A 185 4.86 10.70 17.83
CA TYR A 185 3.93 9.59 17.86
C TYR A 185 4.61 8.32 17.35
N ASP A 186 4.12 7.17 17.83
CA ASP A 186 4.63 5.87 17.43
C ASP A 186 4.01 5.45 16.10
N PHE A 187 4.85 5.15 15.11
CA PHE A 187 4.39 4.83 13.76
C PHE A 187 3.64 3.50 13.70
N ASP A 188 4.06 2.50 14.48
CA ASP A 188 3.38 1.20 14.53
C ASP A 188 1.95 1.35 15.07
N ARG A 189 1.77 2.12 16.15
CA ARG A 189 0.43 2.46 16.66
C ARG A 189 -0.43 3.18 15.62
N TYR A 190 0.16 4.12 14.89
CA TYR A 190 -0.56 4.82 13.83
C TYR A 190 -1.01 3.87 12.70
N MET A 191 -0.19 2.88 12.35
CA MET A 191 -0.59 1.85 11.37
C MET A 191 -1.74 0.98 11.88
N GLU A 192 -1.76 0.62 13.16
CA GLU A 192 -2.91 -0.08 13.75
C GLU A 192 -4.18 0.77 13.73
N GLU A 193 -4.08 2.08 14.01
CA GLU A 193 -5.21 2.99 13.92
C GLU A 193 -5.79 3.06 12.50
N ILE A 194 -4.94 3.14 11.45
CA ILE A 194 -5.40 3.11 10.06
C ILE A 194 -6.18 1.83 9.77
N ARG A 195 -5.66 0.67 10.20
CA ARG A 195 -6.31 -0.63 10.00
C ARG A 195 -7.68 -0.64 10.66
N LEU A 196 -7.74 -0.27 11.94
CA LEU A 196 -8.98 -0.27 12.73
C LEU A 196 -10.00 0.73 12.18
N GLU A 197 -9.57 1.95 11.83
CA GLU A 197 -10.44 2.99 11.24
C GLU A 197 -11.10 2.48 9.96
N ARG A 198 -10.36 1.78 9.12
CA ARG A 198 -10.86 1.27 7.85
C ARG A 198 -11.92 0.20 8.04
N PHE A 199 -11.72 -0.75 8.96
CA PHE A 199 -12.74 -1.73 9.29
C PHE A 199 -13.95 -1.08 9.99
N ALA A 200 -13.73 -0.06 10.82
CA ALA A 200 -14.80 0.66 11.52
C ALA A 200 -15.77 1.35 10.55
N ARG A 201 -15.30 1.79 9.37
CA ARG A 201 -16.16 2.30 8.29
C ARG A 201 -17.18 1.28 7.76
N PHE A 202 -16.97 -0.01 8.03
CA PHE A 202 -17.86 -1.11 7.67
C PHE A 202 -18.59 -1.68 8.91
N GLY A 203 -18.51 -1.02 10.07
CA GLY A 203 -19.16 -1.46 11.30
C GLY A 203 -18.40 -2.54 12.06
N TYR A 204 -17.12 -2.78 11.73
CA TYR A 204 -16.30 -3.79 12.39
C TYR A 204 -15.16 -3.16 13.20
N HIS A 205 -15.00 -3.60 14.46
CA HIS A 205 -14.03 -3.02 15.41
C HIS A 205 -13.00 -4.03 15.95
N GLY A 206 -12.97 -5.25 15.41
CA GLY A 206 -11.97 -6.26 15.77
C GLY A 206 -10.64 -6.05 15.05
N SER A 207 -9.62 -6.83 15.45
CA SER A 207 -8.27 -6.81 14.88
C SER A 207 -7.84 -8.18 14.34
N ASP A 208 -8.76 -9.12 14.25
CA ASP A 208 -8.54 -10.50 13.80
C ASP A 208 -8.60 -10.67 12.27
N PHE A 209 -8.67 -9.58 11.50
CA PHE A 209 -8.69 -9.60 10.04
C PHE A 209 -7.67 -8.68 9.40
N VAL A 210 -7.16 -9.12 8.25
CA VAL A 210 -6.24 -8.38 7.37
C VAL A 210 -6.94 -8.15 6.04
N ARG A 211 -6.95 -6.89 5.58
CA ARG A 211 -7.55 -6.52 4.31
C ARG A 211 -6.82 -7.16 3.13
N LEU A 212 -7.58 -7.49 2.09
CA LEU A 212 -7.09 -7.90 0.79
C LEU A 212 -7.56 -6.94 -0.32
N SER A 213 -6.73 -6.80 -1.35
CA SER A 213 -7.20 -6.27 -2.63
C SER A 213 -8.16 -7.28 -3.30
N PRO A 214 -9.04 -6.86 -4.22
CA PRO A 214 -9.86 -7.81 -4.98
C PRO A 214 -9.05 -8.86 -5.74
N TYR A 215 -7.83 -8.51 -6.16
CA TYR A 215 -6.92 -9.44 -6.83
C TYR A 215 -6.33 -10.46 -5.86
N ASP A 216 -5.85 -10.01 -4.69
CA ASP A 216 -5.33 -10.91 -3.66
C ASP A 216 -6.44 -11.79 -3.09
N ALA A 217 -7.64 -11.26 -2.89
CA ALA A 217 -8.81 -12.02 -2.50
C ALA A 217 -9.11 -13.15 -3.48
N GLN A 218 -9.00 -12.89 -4.78
CA GLN A 218 -9.16 -13.92 -5.81
C GLN A 218 -8.08 -15.01 -5.70
N LYS A 219 -6.82 -14.63 -5.47
CA LYS A 219 -5.71 -15.58 -5.31
C LYS A 219 -5.82 -16.39 -4.02
N CYS A 220 -6.09 -15.75 -2.88
CA CYS A 220 -6.34 -16.39 -1.59
C CYS A 220 -7.44 -17.44 -1.73
N HIS A 221 -8.58 -17.05 -2.29
CA HIS A 221 -9.70 -17.96 -2.48
C HIS A 221 -9.37 -19.11 -3.44
N ALA A 222 -8.61 -18.85 -4.51
CA ALA A 222 -8.16 -19.91 -5.44
C ALA A 222 -7.18 -20.91 -4.78
N ALA A 223 -6.38 -20.43 -3.82
CA ALA A 223 -5.48 -21.21 -2.99
C ALA A 223 -6.20 -21.95 -1.82
N GLY A 224 -7.51 -21.76 -1.66
CA GLY A 224 -8.29 -22.40 -0.60
C GLY A 224 -8.25 -21.69 0.76
N LEU A 225 -7.76 -20.44 0.81
CA LEU A 225 -7.84 -19.62 2.02
C LEU A 225 -9.25 -19.04 2.19
N PRO A 226 -9.86 -19.10 3.39
CA PRO A 226 -11.13 -18.47 3.68
C PRO A 226 -11.07 -16.95 3.50
N VAL A 227 -11.82 -16.42 2.53
CA VAL A 227 -11.92 -14.97 2.29
C VAL A 227 -13.26 -14.46 2.80
N PHE A 228 -13.23 -13.36 3.53
CA PHE A 228 -14.38 -12.74 4.16
C PHE A 228 -14.77 -11.46 3.45
N LEU A 229 -16.07 -11.29 3.26
CA LEU A 229 -16.72 -10.08 2.80
C LEU A 229 -17.22 -9.29 3.99
N PHE A 230 -16.92 -8.00 4.01
CA PHE A 230 -17.42 -7.01 4.95
C PHE A 230 -18.32 -6.03 4.16
N PRO A 231 -19.63 -6.28 4.13
CA PRO A 231 -20.57 -5.28 3.64
C PRO A 231 -20.67 -4.13 4.64
N LYS A 232 -21.07 -2.95 4.17
CA LYS A 232 -21.19 -1.78 5.03
C LYS A 232 -22.36 -1.98 6.01
N ASP A 233 -22.10 -1.80 7.29
CA ASP A 233 -23.10 -1.85 8.38
C ASP A 233 -23.83 -3.21 8.51
N GLU A 234 -23.25 -4.29 7.96
CA GLU A 234 -23.76 -5.66 8.04
C GLU A 234 -22.71 -6.62 8.63
N PRO A 235 -23.12 -7.76 9.21
CA PRO A 235 -22.18 -8.78 9.66
C PRO A 235 -21.30 -9.28 8.50
N HIS A 236 -20.00 -9.39 8.77
CA HIS A 236 -19.08 -10.02 7.83
C HIS A 236 -19.41 -11.51 7.65
N ARG A 237 -19.12 -12.04 6.47
CA ARG A 237 -19.35 -13.45 6.14
C ARG A 237 -18.26 -13.99 5.24
N GLU A 238 -18.03 -15.30 5.30
CA GLU A 238 -17.16 -15.97 4.33
C GLU A 238 -17.79 -15.93 2.92
N LEU A 239 -16.95 -15.71 1.92
CA LEU A 239 -17.32 -15.75 0.51
C LEU A 239 -17.57 -17.17 0.05
N ARG A 240 -18.58 -17.32 -0.80
CA ARG A 240 -18.91 -18.58 -1.46
C ARG A 240 -18.28 -18.62 -2.85
N ASP A 241 -18.09 -19.84 -3.35
CA ASP A 241 -17.59 -20.08 -4.70
C ASP A 241 -18.37 -19.28 -5.75
N GLY A 242 -17.63 -18.57 -6.60
CA GLY A 242 -18.19 -17.79 -7.71
C GLY A 242 -18.62 -16.36 -7.36
N GLU A 243 -18.74 -15.98 -6.08
CA GLU A 243 -19.18 -14.62 -5.69
C GLU A 243 -18.15 -13.54 -6.04
N LEU A 244 -16.85 -13.85 -5.98
CA LEU A 244 -15.74 -12.91 -6.21
C LEU A 244 -15.80 -12.20 -7.57
N ARG A 245 -16.21 -12.91 -8.64
CA ARG A 245 -16.31 -12.31 -9.98
C ARG A 245 -17.33 -11.17 -10.03
N SER A 246 -18.38 -11.25 -9.22
CA SER A 246 -19.44 -10.23 -9.15
C SER A 246 -19.07 -9.02 -8.27
N LEU A 247 -18.05 -9.17 -7.41
CA LEU A 247 -17.60 -8.16 -6.45
C LEU A 247 -16.45 -7.30 -6.96
N ARG A 248 -15.73 -7.75 -7.99
CA ARG A 248 -14.54 -7.07 -8.56
C ARG A 248 -14.78 -5.61 -8.99
N TYR A 249 -16.04 -5.25 -9.24
CA TYR A 249 -16.45 -3.91 -9.71
C TYR A 249 -17.45 -3.21 -8.79
N LYS A 250 -17.79 -3.81 -7.62
CA LYS A 250 -18.71 -3.19 -6.66
C LYS A 250 -17.93 -2.43 -5.60
N SER A 251 -17.84 -1.11 -5.78
CA SER A 251 -17.44 -0.18 -4.72
C SER A 251 -18.39 -0.35 -3.53
N GLY A 252 -17.86 -0.60 -2.32
CA GLY A 252 -18.67 -0.65 -1.09
C GLY A 252 -18.56 -1.93 -0.26
N HIS A 253 -17.58 -2.80 -0.53
CA HIS A 253 -17.28 -3.95 0.34
C HIS A 253 -15.79 -3.99 0.65
N LEU A 254 -15.44 -4.45 1.84
CA LEU A 254 -14.07 -4.80 2.21
C LEU A 254 -13.89 -6.31 2.12
N LEU A 255 -12.75 -6.73 1.57
CA LEU A 255 -12.35 -8.13 1.49
C LEU A 255 -11.20 -8.35 2.47
N ALA A 256 -11.21 -9.47 3.18
CA ALA A 256 -10.19 -9.77 4.18
C ALA A 256 -9.97 -11.28 4.36
N ILE A 257 -8.82 -11.63 4.94
CA ILE A 257 -8.55 -12.94 5.54
C ILE A 257 -8.34 -12.77 7.04
N ARG A 258 -8.40 -13.86 7.80
CA ARG A 258 -8.08 -13.77 9.23
C ARG A 258 -6.60 -13.45 9.42
N GLN A 259 -6.27 -12.71 10.47
CA GLN A 259 -4.91 -12.35 10.84
C GLN A 259 -4.00 -13.59 10.97
N GLN A 260 -4.53 -14.68 11.52
CA GLN A 260 -3.81 -15.95 11.67
C GLN A 260 -3.47 -16.65 10.34
N ASP A 261 -4.22 -16.34 9.26
CA ASP A 261 -4.04 -16.94 7.94
C ASP A 261 -3.05 -16.15 7.08
N LYS A 262 -2.70 -14.91 7.49
CA LYS A 262 -1.76 -14.04 6.77
C LYS A 262 -0.40 -14.70 6.48
N PRO A 263 0.26 -15.42 7.41
CA PRO A 263 1.53 -16.08 7.11
C PRO A 263 1.42 -17.14 5.99
N ILE A 264 0.27 -17.81 5.88
CA ILE A 264 0.01 -18.78 4.81
C ILE A 264 -0.08 -18.04 3.48
N TRP A 265 -0.83 -16.94 3.45
CA TRP A 265 -0.94 -16.11 2.25
C TRP A 265 0.42 -15.55 1.81
N ASP A 266 1.21 -15.00 2.75
CA ASP A 266 2.51 -14.42 2.46
C ASP A 266 3.49 -15.47 1.86
N TYR A 267 3.37 -16.74 2.28
CA TYR A 267 4.17 -17.84 1.73
C TYR A 267 3.71 -18.25 0.31
N LEU A 268 2.39 -18.35 0.10
CA LEU A 268 1.80 -18.81 -1.16
C LEU A 268 1.89 -17.76 -2.26
N ASN A 269 1.82 -16.47 -1.94
CA ASN A 269 1.83 -15.43 -2.97
C ASN A 269 3.19 -15.42 -3.72
N PRO A 270 3.21 -15.67 -5.05
CA PRO A 270 4.46 -15.66 -5.82
C PRO A 270 5.04 -14.25 -6.01
N GLU A 271 4.23 -13.20 -5.84
CA GLU A 271 4.63 -11.81 -6.03
C GLU A 271 5.23 -11.18 -4.77
N LEU A 272 5.08 -11.82 -3.61
CA LEU A 272 5.68 -11.36 -2.37
C LEU A 272 7.11 -11.91 -2.20
N PRO A 273 8.00 -11.17 -1.51
CA PRO A 273 9.31 -11.68 -1.13
C PRO A 273 9.15 -13.00 -0.38
N LYS A 274 9.84 -14.05 -0.86
CA LYS A 274 9.69 -15.39 -0.29
C LYS A 274 10.20 -15.41 1.15
N ILE A 275 9.29 -15.75 2.07
CA ILE A 275 9.61 -15.96 3.47
C ILE A 275 10.39 -17.27 3.59
N ALA A 276 11.46 -17.28 4.37
CA ALA A 276 12.34 -18.43 4.54
C ALA A 276 11.65 -19.67 5.14
N SER A 277 10.60 -19.49 5.95
CA SER A 277 9.81 -20.59 6.51
C SER A 277 8.39 -20.15 6.81
N LEU A 278 7.41 -20.97 6.41
CA LEU A 278 6.01 -20.80 6.80
C LEU A 278 5.77 -21.11 8.28
N PHE A 279 6.48 -22.09 8.82
CA PHE A 279 6.38 -22.48 10.22
C PHE A 279 7.44 -21.76 11.04
N THR A 280 7.03 -21.18 12.16
CA THR A 280 7.95 -20.64 13.15
C THR A 280 8.80 -21.77 13.76
N PRO A 281 10.00 -21.47 14.29
CA PRO A 281 10.82 -22.47 15.00
C PRO A 281 10.06 -23.16 16.14
N LYS A 282 9.13 -22.44 16.78
CA LYS A 282 8.26 -22.97 17.83
C LYS A 282 7.24 -23.97 17.28
N GLU A 283 6.62 -23.67 16.14
CA GLU A 283 5.70 -24.58 15.44
C GLU A 283 6.43 -25.82 14.93
N LEU A 284 7.62 -25.67 14.33
CA LEU A 284 8.44 -26.79 13.90
C LEU A 284 8.86 -27.67 15.07
N SER A 285 9.36 -27.09 16.16
CA SER A 285 9.74 -27.83 17.37
C SER A 285 8.55 -28.63 17.93
N ARG A 286 7.34 -28.05 17.86
CA ARG A 286 6.10 -28.73 18.27
C ARG A 286 5.71 -29.86 17.32
N LEU A 287 5.81 -29.66 16.01
CA LEU A 287 5.63 -30.72 15.02
C LEU A 287 6.56 -31.90 15.30
N TYR A 288 7.85 -31.62 15.49
CA TYR A 288 8.85 -32.64 15.85
C TYR A 288 8.51 -33.35 17.16
N TRP A 289 8.10 -32.59 18.18
CA TRP A 289 7.67 -33.15 19.46
C TRP A 289 6.44 -34.06 19.31
N CYS A 290 5.44 -33.65 18.53
CA CYS A 290 4.23 -34.44 18.29
C CYS A 290 4.58 -35.75 17.59
N VAL A 291 5.33 -35.70 16.49
CA VAL A 291 5.81 -36.91 15.77
C VAL A 291 6.61 -37.82 16.70
N SER A 292 7.49 -37.27 17.54
CA SER A 292 8.32 -38.06 18.47
C SER A 292 7.55 -38.74 19.60
N ASN A 293 6.34 -38.25 19.91
CA ASN A 293 5.47 -38.75 20.97
C ASN A 293 4.20 -39.45 20.47
N THR A 294 3.93 -39.43 19.16
CA THR A 294 2.85 -40.26 18.58
C THR A 294 3.05 -41.72 18.98
N GLY A 295 2.02 -42.31 19.61
CA GLY A 295 2.03 -43.69 20.09
C GLY A 295 2.62 -43.93 21.49
N LYS A 296 3.04 -42.90 22.23
CA LYS A 296 3.62 -43.06 23.58
C LYS A 296 2.71 -42.69 24.74
N ASN A 297 1.74 -41.79 24.55
CA ASN A 297 0.79 -41.38 25.59
C ASN A 297 -0.63 -41.29 25.04
N ASN A 298 -1.61 -41.75 25.82
CA ASN A 298 -2.98 -41.98 25.36
C ASN A 298 -3.92 -40.78 25.37
N ASP A 299 -3.52 -39.59 25.82
CA ASP A 299 -4.38 -38.40 25.73
C ASP A 299 -3.53 -37.15 25.47
N ALA A 300 -3.60 -36.64 24.24
CA ALA A 300 -3.16 -35.27 23.96
C ALA A 300 -4.11 -34.30 24.68
N THR A 301 -3.56 -33.30 25.35
CA THR A 301 -4.36 -32.26 25.98
C THR A 301 -5.21 -31.53 24.95
N LEU A 302 -6.32 -30.92 25.40
CA LEU A 302 -7.18 -30.08 24.54
C LEU A 302 -6.41 -28.98 23.82
N GLU A 303 -5.39 -28.42 24.47
CA GLU A 303 -4.52 -27.39 23.89
C GLU A 303 -3.59 -27.98 22.82
N GLU A 304 -2.98 -29.14 23.06
CA GLU A 304 -2.15 -29.84 22.06
C GLU A 304 -2.96 -30.25 20.84
N ASN A 305 -4.18 -30.76 21.03
CA ASN A 305 -5.09 -31.10 19.93
C ASN A 305 -5.48 -29.86 19.12
N ARG A 306 -5.79 -28.73 19.77
CA ARG A 306 -6.08 -27.46 19.06
C ARG A 306 -4.88 -27.00 18.23
N ASN A 307 -3.70 -26.99 18.82
CA ASN A 307 -2.47 -26.59 18.13
C ASN A 307 -2.15 -27.51 16.93
N LEU A 308 -2.36 -28.82 17.05
CA LEU A 308 -2.19 -29.78 15.95
C LEU A 308 -3.18 -29.54 14.81
N GLN A 309 -4.44 -29.24 15.14
CA GLN A 309 -5.46 -28.91 14.14
C GLN A 309 -5.11 -27.62 13.38
N GLU A 310 -4.58 -26.61 14.05
CA GLU A 310 -4.08 -25.38 13.41
C GLU A 310 -2.92 -25.67 12.43
N LEU A 311 -1.98 -26.54 12.80
CA LEU A 311 -0.88 -26.97 11.93
C LEU A 311 -1.36 -27.80 10.74
N LEU A 312 -2.30 -28.72 10.95
CA LEU A 312 -2.92 -29.51 9.89
C LEU A 312 -3.71 -28.65 8.91
N ALA A 313 -4.44 -27.64 9.39
CA ALA A 313 -5.15 -26.69 8.53
C ALA A 313 -4.18 -25.94 7.61
N LYS A 314 -3.04 -25.47 8.15
CA LYS A 314 -1.96 -24.86 7.33
C LYS A 314 -1.45 -25.83 6.26
N LEU A 315 -1.15 -27.08 6.64
CA LEU A 315 -0.64 -28.10 5.71
C LEU A 315 -1.64 -28.45 4.61
N ASN A 316 -2.93 -28.62 4.95
CA ASN A 316 -3.97 -28.98 3.99
C ASN A 316 -4.13 -27.90 2.90
N ILE A 317 -4.05 -26.61 3.28
CA ILE A 317 -4.10 -25.51 2.31
C ILE A 317 -2.90 -25.58 1.34
N ILE A 318 -1.70 -25.85 1.84
CA ILE A 318 -0.48 -25.94 1.01
C ILE A 318 -0.54 -27.16 0.09
N ILE A 319 -0.90 -28.33 0.63
CA ILE A 319 -0.96 -29.59 -0.14
C ILE A 319 -2.04 -29.47 -1.23
N GLY A 320 -3.22 -28.95 -0.89
CA GLY A 320 -4.29 -28.72 -1.86
C GLY A 320 -3.97 -27.64 -2.90
N ALA A 321 -3.05 -26.71 -2.61
CA ALA A 321 -2.50 -25.80 -3.60
C ALA A 321 -1.46 -26.50 -4.51
N GLY A 322 -0.64 -27.40 -3.97
CA GLY A 322 0.39 -28.15 -4.70
C GLY A 322 -0.17 -29.23 -5.65
N GLU A 323 -1.30 -29.87 -5.33
CA GLU A 323 -1.96 -30.82 -6.24
C GLU A 323 -2.48 -30.16 -7.53
N LYS A 324 -2.70 -28.84 -7.54
CA LYS A 324 -3.08 -28.10 -8.75
C LYS A 324 -1.90 -27.79 -9.68
N GLU A 325 -0.66 -28.01 -9.25
CA GLU A 325 0.57 -27.72 -10.02
C GLU A 325 1.39 -28.95 -10.44
N ALA A 326 0.98 -30.18 -10.12
CA ALA A 326 1.68 -31.37 -10.63
C ALA A 326 1.33 -31.63 -12.10
N PRO A 327 2.26 -31.51 -13.07
CA PRO A 327 2.04 -32.04 -14.40
C PRO A 327 1.91 -33.55 -14.27
N ALA A 328 0.86 -34.13 -14.86
CA ALA A 328 0.68 -35.56 -14.94
C ALA A 328 1.90 -36.21 -15.62
N LEU A 329 2.82 -36.74 -14.83
CA LEU A 329 3.71 -37.81 -15.24
C LEU A 329 2.88 -39.09 -15.15
N GLU A 330 2.12 -39.37 -16.21
CA GLU A 330 1.63 -40.72 -16.45
C GLU A 330 2.87 -41.60 -16.69
N LEU A 331 3.12 -42.49 -15.73
CA LEU A 331 4.06 -43.59 -15.90
C LEU A 331 3.56 -44.48 -17.04
N GLU A 332 4.34 -44.55 -18.12
CA GLU A 332 4.42 -45.73 -18.97
C GLU A 332 4.70 -46.94 -18.08
N LEU A 333 3.79 -47.92 -18.05
CA LEU A 333 4.03 -49.36 -17.89
C LEU A 333 2.67 -50.07 -17.70
N GLU A 334 2.13 -50.60 -18.80
CA GLU A 334 1.46 -51.92 -18.89
C GLU A 334 0.87 -52.10 -20.30
N LEU A 335 1.74 -52.45 -21.25
CA LEU A 335 1.36 -53.08 -22.52
C LEU A 335 2.09 -54.43 -22.62
N GLU A 336 1.86 -55.29 -21.63
CA GLU A 336 2.18 -56.71 -21.70
C GLU A 336 1.08 -57.52 -21.02
N GLN A 337 -0.09 -57.57 -21.64
CA GLN A 337 -1.06 -58.68 -21.53
C GLN A 337 -2.26 -58.36 -22.42
N GLU A 338 -2.21 -58.84 -23.67
CA GLU A 338 -3.36 -59.37 -24.45
C GLU A 338 -3.01 -59.46 -25.94
N GLN A 339 -1.99 -60.25 -26.32
CA GLN A 339 -1.97 -60.90 -27.64
C GLN A 339 -1.31 -62.27 -27.52
N GLY A 340 -2.14 -63.27 -27.21
CA GLY A 340 -1.75 -64.67 -27.18
C GLY A 340 -2.96 -65.57 -26.99
N GLN A 341 -3.84 -65.66 -28.00
CA GLN A 341 -4.29 -66.94 -28.57
C GLN A 341 -5.29 -66.75 -29.74
N GLU A 342 -4.73 -67.04 -30.91
CA GLU A 342 -5.29 -67.47 -32.21
C GLU A 342 -6.44 -68.50 -32.13
N PRO A 343 -7.23 -68.70 -33.21
CA PRO A 343 -6.75 -69.24 -34.49
C PRO A 343 -7.10 -68.48 -35.77
#